data_AF-A0AAN8YQP3-F1
#
_entry.id   AF-A0AAN8YQP3-F1
#
_cell.length_a   1.000
_cell.length_b   1.000
_cell.length_c   1.000
_cell.angle_alpha   90.00
_cell.angle_beta   90.00
_cell.angle_gamma   90.00
#
_symmetry.space_group_name_H-M   'P 1'
#
loop_
_entity.id
_entity.type
_entity.pdbx_description
1 polymer ?
#
loop_
_entity_poly.entity_id
_entity_poly.type
_entity_poly.pdbx_seq_one_letter_code
_entity_poly.pdbx_strand_id
1 'polypeptide(L)'
;MAGEKILMHMNAGNGECSNASSSTLQREAIQEAKPVLEDAIKKMFNNIIGDFPKSCFNMADLGCSSGPNTLFTVSNIIKIVQVLCHEKSCKMPEFQAYLNDLPDNDFNTIFKSIPSFHRRSQRSRR
;
A
#
# COMPACT_ATOMS: atom_id res chain seq x y z
N MET A 1 2.90 30.22 17.85
CA MET A 1 3.80 30.06 16.69
C MET A 1 3.01 29.34 15.62
N ALA A 2 2.66 30.03 14.54
CA ALA A 2 1.97 29.42 13.40
C ALA A 2 2.98 28.54 12.65
N GLY A 3 2.72 27.24 12.56
CA GLY A 3 3.52 26.35 11.73
C GLY A 3 3.34 26.72 10.28
N GLU A 4 4.44 26.99 9.57
CA GLU A 4 4.42 27.15 8.13
C GLU A 4 4.02 25.81 7.49
N LYS A 5 2.77 25.73 7.02
CA LYS A 5 2.30 24.62 6.18
C LYS A 5 2.77 24.92 4.76
N ILE A 6 3.83 24.25 4.32
CA ILE A 6 4.22 24.28 2.91
C ILE A 6 3.12 23.57 2.13
N LEU A 7 2.38 24.32 1.31
CA LEU A 7 1.32 23.80 0.45
C LEU A 7 1.94 23.08 -0.76
N MET A 8 2.44 21.86 -0.55
CA MET A 8 2.72 20.92 -1.62
C MET A 8 1.54 19.95 -1.73
N HIS A 9 0.61 20.27 -2.62
CA HIS A 9 -0.60 19.50 -2.87
C HIS A 9 -0.48 18.86 -4.27
N MET A 10 -0.68 17.53 -4.36
CA MET A 10 -0.85 16.87 -5.67
C MET A 10 -2.24 17.17 -6.21
N ASN A 11 -2.34 17.70 -7.44
CA ASN A 11 -3.59 18.12 -8.09
C ASN A 11 -4.77 17.16 -7.82
N ALA A 12 -5.87 17.72 -7.31
CA ALA A 12 -7.13 17.00 -7.11
C ALA A 12 -7.75 16.67 -8.48
N GLY A 13 -8.11 15.42 -8.72
CA GLY A 13 -8.50 14.94 -10.06
C GLY A 13 -10.00 14.95 -10.29
N ASN A 14 -10.46 15.71 -11.30
CA ASN A 14 -11.48 15.30 -12.30
C ASN A 14 -11.49 16.21 -13.57
N GLY A 15 -10.35 16.74 -14.02
CA GLY A 15 -10.25 17.49 -15.28
C GLY A 15 -9.24 16.84 -16.21
N GLU A 16 -9.44 16.90 -17.54
CA GLU A 16 -8.71 16.17 -18.61
C GLU A 16 -7.17 16.38 -18.69
N CYS A 17 -6.54 16.99 -17.69
CA CYS A 17 -5.08 16.93 -17.43
C CYS A 17 -4.71 16.16 -16.15
N SER A 18 -5.59 15.29 -15.65
CA SER A 18 -5.46 14.64 -14.34
C SER A 18 -4.53 13.42 -14.33
N ASN A 19 -3.46 13.49 -13.53
CA ASN A 19 -2.74 12.43 -12.79
C ASN A 19 -2.46 11.04 -13.44
N ALA A 20 -2.74 10.81 -14.71
CA ALA A 20 -2.40 9.56 -15.39
C ALA A 20 -0.89 9.48 -15.69
N SER A 21 -0.25 10.62 -15.99
CA SER A 21 1.18 10.71 -16.29
C SER A 21 2.06 10.67 -15.03
N SER A 22 1.70 11.42 -13.98
CA SER A 22 2.44 11.47 -12.71
C SER A 22 2.31 10.17 -11.88
N SER A 23 1.14 9.52 -11.92
CA SER A 23 0.95 8.23 -11.25
C SER A 23 1.70 7.09 -11.93
N THR A 24 1.99 7.18 -13.24
CA THR A 24 2.76 6.17 -13.98
C THR A 24 4.22 6.13 -13.49
N LEU A 25 4.89 7.29 -13.36
CA LEU A 25 6.26 7.36 -12.85
C LEU A 25 6.35 6.87 -11.40
N GLN A 26 5.41 7.26 -10.54
CA GLN A 26 5.34 6.75 -9.17
C GLN A 26 5.14 5.23 -9.14
N ARG A 27 4.32 4.71 -10.06
CA ARG A 27 4.07 3.27 -10.17
C ARG A 27 5.31 2.51 -10.63
N GLU A 28 6.06 3.05 -11.58
CA GLU A 28 7.36 2.50 -12.01
C GLU A 28 8.34 2.48 -10.84
N ALA A 29 8.47 3.59 -10.09
CA ALA A 29 9.33 3.63 -8.91
C ALA A 29 8.95 2.58 -7.85
N ILE A 30 7.64 2.36 -7.62
CA ILE A 30 7.16 1.29 -6.72
C ILE A 30 7.56 -0.10 -7.25
N GLN A 31 7.55 -0.32 -8.55
CA GLN A 31 7.97 -1.60 -9.15
C GLN A 31 9.47 -1.82 -9.01
N GLU A 32 10.27 -0.79 -9.27
CA GLU A 32 11.72 -0.84 -9.10
C GLU A 32 12.11 -1.07 -7.63
N ALA A 33 11.35 -0.51 -6.69
CA ALA A 33 11.57 -0.73 -5.25
C ALA A 33 11.05 -2.09 -4.75
N LYS A 34 10.27 -2.83 -5.55
CA LYS A 34 9.63 -4.08 -5.14
C LYS A 34 10.62 -5.15 -4.64
N PRO A 35 11.79 -5.39 -5.26
CA PRO A 35 12.76 -6.37 -4.74
C PRO A 35 13.29 -6.00 -3.35
N VAL A 36 13.50 -4.71 -3.09
CA VAL A 36 13.95 -4.20 -1.78
C VAL A 36 12.85 -4.41 -0.74
N LEU A 37 11.60 -4.11 -1.09
CA LEU A 37 10.44 -4.37 -0.23
C LEU A 37 10.29 -5.85 0.09
N GLU A 38 10.47 -6.73 -0.90
CA GLU A 38 10.38 -8.18 -0.75
C GLU A 38 11.46 -8.72 0.19
N ASP A 39 12.71 -8.28 0.02
CA ASP A 39 13.82 -8.65 0.91
C ASP A 39 13.60 -8.18 2.35
N ALA A 40 13.09 -6.95 2.53
CA ALA A 40 12.77 -6.42 3.85
C ALA A 40 11.69 -7.25 4.57
N ILE A 41 10.60 -7.60 3.87
CA ILE A 41 9.53 -8.44 4.44
C ILE A 41 10.05 -9.85 4.73
N LYS A 42 10.85 -10.45 3.82
CA LYS A 42 11.49 -11.75 4.04
C LYS A 42 12.36 -11.77 5.29
N LYS A 43 13.20 -10.75 5.48
CA LYS A 43 14.03 -10.59 6.68
C LYS A 43 13.16 -10.46 7.93
N MET A 44 12.11 -9.64 7.90
CA MET A 44 11.17 -9.52 9.00
C MET A 44 10.51 -10.86 9.33
N PHE A 45 10.10 -11.62 8.31
CA PHE A 45 9.48 -12.93 8.45
C PHE A 45 10.41 -13.95 9.13
N ASN A 46 11.70 -13.94 8.79
CA ASN A 46 12.69 -14.88 9.34
C ASN A 46 13.26 -14.45 10.70
N ASN A 47 13.31 -13.14 10.99
CA ASN A 47 13.92 -12.60 12.22
C ASN A 47 12.99 -12.62 13.44
N ILE A 48 11.67 -12.75 13.23
CA ILE A 48 10.72 -12.89 14.33
C ILE A 48 10.84 -14.33 14.86
N ILE A 49 11.55 -14.48 15.98
CA ILE A 49 11.66 -15.74 16.74
C ILE A 49 10.26 -16.08 17.28
N GLY A 50 9.52 -16.92 16.55
CA GLY A 50 8.18 -17.35 16.90
C GLY A 50 7.10 -16.65 16.07
N ASP A 51 6.40 -17.45 15.27
CA ASP A 51 5.19 -17.15 14.50
C ASP A 51 5.00 -15.69 14.05
N PHE A 52 5.40 -15.44 12.80
CA PHE A 52 4.89 -14.35 11.95
C PHE A 52 3.44 -14.01 12.31
N PRO A 53 3.05 -12.72 12.43
CA PRO A 53 1.97 -12.29 13.31
C PRO A 53 0.78 -13.24 13.26
N LYS A 54 0.56 -13.98 14.36
CA LYS A 54 -0.51 -14.99 14.43
C LYS A 54 -1.90 -14.42 14.12
N SER A 55 -2.07 -13.12 14.31
CA SER A 55 -3.34 -12.40 14.17
C SER A 55 -3.34 -11.35 13.06
N CYS A 56 -2.44 -10.35 13.09
CA CYS A 56 -2.51 -9.20 12.17
C CYS A 56 -1.13 -8.68 11.72
N PHE A 57 -0.98 -8.45 10.41
CA PHE A 57 0.12 -7.75 9.77
C PHE A 57 -0.26 -6.28 9.57
N ASN A 58 0.40 -5.39 10.31
CA ASN A 58 0.20 -3.95 10.21
C ASN A 58 1.16 -3.35 9.18
N MET A 59 0.64 -2.43 8.37
CA MET A 59 1.43 -1.71 7.38
C MET A 59 0.97 -0.26 7.27
N ALA A 60 1.90 0.67 7.04
CA ALA A 60 1.59 2.08 6.86
C ALA A 60 2.22 2.61 5.56
N ASP A 61 1.43 3.32 4.77
CA ASP A 61 1.89 4.06 3.59
C ASP A 61 1.91 5.55 3.94
N LEU A 62 3.11 6.13 4.02
CA LEU A 62 3.35 7.50 4.46
C LEU A 62 3.57 8.39 3.24
N GLY A 63 2.64 9.31 2.98
CA GLY A 63 2.56 10.05 1.72
C GLY A 63 1.81 9.26 0.63
N CYS A 64 0.64 8.71 0.99
CA CYS A 64 -0.12 7.80 0.13
C CYS A 64 -0.71 8.45 -1.14
N SER A 65 -0.75 9.80 -1.19
CA SER A 65 -1.45 10.59 -2.21
C SER A 65 -2.93 10.21 -2.31
N SER A 66 -3.60 10.64 -3.39
CA SER A 66 -5.00 10.32 -3.69
C SER A 66 -5.14 9.29 -4.83
N GLY A 67 -4.03 8.83 -5.39
CA GLY A 67 -3.98 7.96 -6.58
C GLY A 67 -4.14 6.45 -6.27
N PRO A 68 -4.29 5.60 -7.30
CA PRO A 68 -4.46 4.15 -7.14
C PRO A 68 -3.19 3.44 -6.63
N ASN A 69 -2.06 4.15 -6.58
CA ASN A 69 -0.75 3.62 -6.26
C ASN A 69 -0.65 3.10 -4.82
N THR A 70 -1.32 3.75 -3.86
CA THR A 70 -1.30 3.28 -2.46
C THR A 70 -1.91 1.88 -2.32
N LEU A 71 -3.07 1.63 -2.94
CA LEU A 71 -3.69 0.29 -2.95
C LEU A 71 -2.89 -0.72 -3.77
N PHE A 72 -2.14 -0.26 -4.78
CA PHE A 72 -1.21 -1.10 -5.52
C PHE A 72 -0.05 -1.56 -4.62
N THR A 73 0.56 -0.66 -3.84
CA THR A 73 1.57 -0.99 -2.83
C THR A 73 1.02 -1.97 -1.79
N VAL A 74 -0.19 -1.72 -1.28
CA VAL A 74 -0.90 -2.65 -0.36
C VAL A 74 -1.03 -4.04 -0.98
N SER A 75 -1.45 -4.12 -2.24
CA SER A 75 -1.57 -5.41 -2.93
C SER A 75 -0.23 -6.14 -3.07
N ASN A 76 0.86 -5.43 -3.33
CA ASN A 76 2.18 -6.04 -3.46
C ASN A 76 2.63 -6.66 -2.13
N ILE A 77 2.45 -5.95 -1.02
CA ILE A 77 2.80 -6.46 0.32
C ILE A 77 1.99 -7.71 0.66
N ILE A 78 0.68 -7.70 0.44
CA ILE A 78 -0.19 -8.88 0.66
C ILE A 78 0.30 -10.08 -0.14
N LYS A 79 0.68 -9.90 -1.42
CA LYS A 79 1.18 -10.98 -2.28
C LYS A 79 2.51 -11.54 -1.79
N ILE A 80 3.44 -10.68 -1.39
CA ILE A 80 4.73 -11.11 -0.84
C ILE A 80 4.51 -11.96 0.42
N VAL A 81 3.68 -11.46 1.35
CA VAL A 81 3.35 -12.19 2.58
C VAL A 81 2.66 -13.52 2.27
N GLN A 82 1.75 -13.55 1.30
CA GLN A 82 1.07 -14.77 0.88
C GLN A 82 2.04 -15.85 0.39
N VAL A 83 3.03 -15.48 -0.42
CA VAL A 83 4.07 -16.40 -0.91
C VAL A 83 4.88 -16.95 0.27
N LEU A 84 5.31 -16.09 1.19
CA LEU A 84 6.09 -16.50 2.36
C LEU A 84 5.31 -17.42 3.31
N CYS A 85 4.03 -17.13 3.52
CA CYS A 85 3.16 -17.98 4.34
C CYS A 85 3.02 -19.38 3.72
N HIS A 86 2.90 -19.45 2.38
CA HIS A 86 2.84 -20.72 1.66
C HIS A 86 4.16 -21.50 1.78
N GLU A 87 5.31 -20.85 1.56
CA GLU A 87 6.64 -21.48 1.67
C GLU A 87 6.94 -22.01 3.09
N LYS A 88 6.44 -21.32 4.12
CA LYS A 88 6.68 -21.66 5.53
C LYS A 88 5.54 -22.46 6.16
N SER A 89 4.53 -22.83 5.38
CA SER A 89 3.32 -23.54 5.84
C SER A 89 2.64 -22.86 7.04
N CYS A 90 2.61 -21.53 7.07
CA CYS A 90 1.95 -20.78 8.14
C CYS A 90 0.59 -20.23 7.71
N LYS A 91 -0.25 -19.90 8.69
CA LYS A 91 -1.54 -19.27 8.43
C LYS A 91 -1.35 -17.85 7.93
N MET A 92 -2.19 -17.44 6.98
CA MET A 92 -2.26 -16.03 6.53
C MET A 92 -2.77 -15.13 7.68
N PRO A 93 -2.10 -14.01 7.98
CA PRO A 93 -2.59 -13.06 8.96
C PRO A 93 -3.75 -12.22 8.40
N GLU A 94 -4.47 -11.52 9.29
CA GLU A 94 -5.26 -10.35 8.90
C GLU A 94 -4.32 -9.22 8.47
N PHE A 95 -4.80 -8.29 7.64
CA PHE A 95 -4.01 -7.16 7.19
C PHE A 95 -4.69 -5.86 7.61
N GLN A 96 -3.92 -4.98 8.23
CA GLN A 96 -4.37 -3.64 8.58
C GLN A 96 -3.44 -2.61 7.94
N ALA A 97 -3.99 -1.84 7.00
CA ALA A 97 -3.27 -0.81 6.27
C ALA A 97 -3.67 0.57 6.79
N TYR A 98 -2.67 1.38 7.15
CA TYR A 98 -2.80 2.78 7.53
C TYR A 98 -2.34 3.64 6.35
N LEU A 99 -3.23 4.49 5.83
CA LEU A 99 -2.92 5.38 4.72
C LEU A 99 -2.79 6.80 5.28
N ASN A 100 -1.58 7.36 5.20
CA ASN A 100 -1.26 8.65 5.78
C ASN A 100 -0.82 9.63 4.71
N ASP A 101 -1.34 10.86 4.81
CA ASP A 101 -0.91 12.00 4.00
C ASP A 101 -1.28 13.29 4.76
N LEU A 102 -0.95 14.44 4.18
CA LEU A 102 -1.36 15.74 4.69
C LEU A 102 -2.89 15.87 4.74
N PRO A 103 -3.45 16.71 5.64
CA PRO A 103 -4.90 16.86 5.81
C PRO A 103 -5.66 17.28 4.53
N ASP A 104 -4.98 17.89 3.57
CA ASP A 104 -5.58 18.39 2.32
C ASP A 104 -5.63 17.31 1.22
N ASN A 105 -5.15 16.10 1.48
CA ASN A 105 -5.20 14.98 0.54
C ASN A 105 -6.66 14.52 0.32
N ASP A 106 -7.00 14.15 -0.92
CA ASP A 106 -8.32 13.64 -1.25
C ASP A 106 -8.45 12.14 -0.92
N PHE A 107 -8.59 11.85 0.38
CA PHE A 107 -8.86 10.49 0.86
C PHE A 107 -10.19 9.91 0.33
N ASN A 108 -11.15 10.75 -0.08
CA ASN A 108 -12.43 10.27 -0.61
C ASN A 108 -12.23 9.49 -1.91
N THR A 109 -11.27 9.90 -2.75
CA THR A 109 -10.92 9.15 -3.96
C THR A 109 -10.39 7.75 -3.62
N ILE A 110 -9.55 7.63 -2.59
CA ILE A 110 -9.09 6.31 -2.10
C ILE A 110 -10.28 5.51 -1.59
N PHE A 111 -11.12 6.09 -0.71
CA PHE A 111 -12.26 5.38 -0.10
C PHE A 111 -13.26 4.86 -1.14
N LYS A 112 -13.55 5.65 -2.19
CA LYS A 112 -14.39 5.21 -3.32
C LYS A 112 -13.81 4.00 -4.06
N SER A 113 -12.49 3.83 -4.06
CA SER A 113 -11.82 2.72 -4.75
C SER A 113 -11.74 1.43 -3.92
N ILE A 114 -11.89 1.49 -2.58
CA ILE A 114 -11.79 0.34 -1.66
C ILE A 114 -12.72 -0.83 -2.05
N PRO A 115 -14.01 -0.64 -2.37
CA PRO A 115 -14.89 -1.75 -2.74
C PRO A 115 -14.39 -2.51 -3.98
N SER A 116 -13.84 -1.80 -4.97
CA SER A 116 -13.27 -2.39 -6.18
C SER A 116 -11.98 -3.18 -5.88
N PHE A 117 -11.16 -2.66 -4.97
CA PHE A 117 -9.96 -3.33 -4.48
C PHE A 117 -10.32 -4.63 -3.75
N HIS A 118 -11.26 -4.59 -2.81
CA HIS A 118 -11.68 -5.77 -2.06
C HIS A 118 -12.20 -6.89 -2.97
N ARG A 119 -13.03 -6.56 -3.98
CA ARG A 119 -13.50 -7.53 -4.98
C ARG A 119 -12.36 -8.17 -5.77
N ARG A 120 -11.32 -7.42 -6.15
CA ARG A 120 -10.14 -7.94 -6.84
C ARG A 120 -9.35 -8.88 -5.93
N SER A 121 -9.13 -8.49 -4.68
CA SER A 121 -8.40 -9.30 -3.70
C SER A 121 -9.08 -10.63 -3.37
N GLN A 122 -10.42 -10.67 -3.34
CA GLN A 122 -11.17 -11.92 -3.16
C GLN A 122 -11.06 -12.87 -4.37
N ARG A 123 -10.98 -12.35 -5.59
CA ARG A 123 -10.80 -13.17 -6.80
C ARG A 123 -9.41 -13.81 -6.86
N SER A 124 -8.37 -13.10 -6.43
CA SER A 124 -7.00 -13.62 -6.41
C SER A 124 -6.72 -14.65 -5.29
N ARG A 125 -7.67 -14.87 -4.38
CA ARG A 125 -7.62 -15.91 -3.33
C ARG A 125 -8.33 -17.21 -3.73
N ARG A 126 -9.01 -17.22 -4.89
CA ARG A 126 -9.56 -18.43 -5.51
C ARG A 126 -8.57 -18.98 -6.51
#